data_AF-X1R9U3-F1
#
_entry.id   AF-X1R9U3-F1
#
_cell.length_a   1.000
_cell.length_b   1.000
_cell.length_c   1.000
_cell.angle_alpha   90.00
_cell.angle_beta   90.00
_cell.angle_gamma   90.00
#
_symmetry.space_group_name_H-M   'P 1'
#
loop_
_entity.id
_entity.type
_entity.pdbx_description
1 polymer ?
#
loop_
_entity_poly.entity_id
_entity_poly.type
_entity_poly.pdbx_seq_one_letter_code
_entity_poly.pdbx_strand_id
1 'polypeptide(L)'
;IILFSKIKDIAHNLHIDIKQEELKEKNLLRLKELLSSHKGKHALYLHLNLSQDEKIIIRSKTMKMGFSDSLISEVENLIGTHSVWLGEE
;
A
#
# COMPACT_ATOMS: atom_id res chain seq x y z
N ILE A 1 10.63 29.98 2.97
CA ILE A 1 11.62 28.88 2.80
C ILE A 1 11.44 27.95 3.99
N ILE A 2 11.00 26.72 3.78
CA ILE A 2 10.89 25.72 4.86
C ILE A 2 12.31 25.25 5.17
N LEU A 3 12.75 25.35 6.43
CA LEU A 3 14.06 24.83 6.85
C LEU A 3 14.10 23.32 6.61
N PHE A 4 15.18 22.80 6.00
CA PHE A 4 15.40 21.35 5.82
C PHE A 4 15.29 20.55 7.13
N SER A 5 15.60 21.16 8.28
CA SER A 5 15.43 20.55 9.61
C SER A 5 13.97 20.37 10.05
N LYS A 6 13.01 21.01 9.36
CA LYS A 6 11.56 20.80 9.50
C LYS A 6 11.01 19.76 8.54
N ILE A 7 11.82 19.19 7.63
CA ILE A 7 11.54 17.89 7.00
C ILE A 7 11.76 16.82 8.08
N LYS A 8 11.01 16.95 9.18
CA LYS A 8 10.90 15.95 10.22
C LYS A 8 10.23 14.77 9.54
N ASP A 9 11.00 13.72 9.28
CA ASP A 9 10.57 12.32 9.31
C ASP A 9 9.06 12.17 9.04
N ILE A 10 8.62 12.64 7.87
CA ILE A 10 7.21 12.60 7.51
C ILE A 10 6.97 11.11 7.35
N ALA A 11 6.22 10.54 8.29
CA ALA A 11 5.95 9.12 8.31
C ALA A 11 5.08 8.82 7.09
N HIS A 12 5.72 8.57 5.95
CA HIS A 12 5.03 8.18 4.75
C HIS A 12 4.33 6.85 5.01
N ASN A 13 3.07 6.75 4.67
CA ASN A 13 2.33 5.50 4.73
C ASN A 13 2.54 4.75 3.42
N LEU A 14 2.45 3.42 3.48
CA LEU A 14 2.43 2.59 2.29
C LEU A 14 0.99 2.48 1.82
N HIS A 15 0.74 2.90 0.60
CA HIS A 15 -0.56 2.78 -0.03
C HIS A 15 -0.51 1.74 -1.14
N ILE A 16 -1.56 0.92 -1.20
CA ILE A 16 -1.76 -0.08 -2.24
C ILE A 16 -3.13 0.12 -2.87
N ASP A 17 -3.16 0.38 -4.18
CA ASP A 17 -4.37 0.52 -4.98
C ASP A 17 -4.72 -0.80 -5.65
N ILE A 18 -5.91 -1.30 -5.34
CA ILE A 18 -6.43 -2.56 -5.86
C ILE A 18 -7.63 -2.22 -6.74
N LYS A 19 -7.43 -2.39 -8.05
CA LYS A 19 -8.48 -2.19 -9.05
C LYS A 19 -9.57 -3.24 -8.92
N GLN A 20 -10.77 -2.91 -9.39
CA GLN A 20 -11.95 -3.76 -9.28
C GLN A 20 -11.71 -5.17 -9.84
N GLU A 21 -11.04 -5.26 -10.99
CA GLU A 21 -10.70 -6.53 -11.66
C GLU A 21 -9.77 -7.42 -10.83
N GLU A 22 -9.02 -6.85 -9.89
CA GLU A 22 -8.07 -7.54 -9.02
C GLU A 22 -8.61 -7.83 -7.62
N LEU A 23 -9.82 -7.35 -7.27
CA LEU A 23 -10.54 -7.66 -6.02
C LEU A 23 -11.13 -9.08 -6.00
N LYS A 24 -10.35 -10.06 -6.43
CA LYS A 24 -10.68 -11.49 -6.38
C LYS A 24 -10.11 -12.08 -5.10
N GLU A 25 -10.85 -13.00 -4.47
CA GLU A 25 -10.45 -13.66 -3.23
C GLU A 25 -9.02 -14.23 -3.30
N LYS A 26 -8.67 -14.90 -4.40
CA LYS A 26 -7.32 -15.45 -4.64
C LYS A 26 -6.22 -14.38 -4.56
N ASN A 27 -6.44 -13.21 -5.15
CA ASN A 27 -5.47 -12.13 -5.14
C ASN A 27 -5.37 -11.50 -3.76
N LEU A 28 -6.50 -11.30 -3.08
CA LEU A 28 -6.53 -10.74 -1.72
C LEU A 28 -5.82 -11.66 -0.71
N LEU A 29 -6.01 -12.98 -0.84
CA LEU A 29 -5.32 -13.96 0.00
C LEU A 29 -3.80 -13.90 -0.23
N ARG A 30 -3.38 -13.92 -1.50
CA ARG A 30 -1.96 -13.88 -1.86
C ARG A 30 -1.29 -12.56 -1.48
N LEU A 31 -2.02 -11.45 -1.63
CA LEU A 31 -1.56 -10.14 -1.19
C LEU A 31 -1.35 -10.12 0.33
N LYS A 32 -2.28 -10.67 1.11
CA LYS A 32 -2.14 -10.76 2.57
C LYS A 32 -0.89 -11.56 2.98
N GLU A 33 -0.61 -12.68 2.32
CA GLU A 33 0.58 -13.49 2.57
C GLU A 33 1.87 -12.71 2.25
N LEU A 34 1.92 -12.09 1.07
CA LEU A 34 3.04 -11.26 0.62
C LEU A 34 3.30 -10.08 1.56
N LEU A 35 2.26 -9.39 2.01
CA LEU A 35 2.40 -8.29 2.94
C LEU A 35 2.86 -8.75 4.33
N SER A 36 2.58 -9.99 4.72
CA SER A 36 2.98 -10.53 6.02
C SER A 36 4.50 -10.79 6.12
N SER A 37 5.20 -10.95 5.00
CA SER A 37 6.66 -11.15 4.95
C SER A 37 7.44 -9.83 4.91
N HIS A 38 6.82 -8.71 4.55
CA HIS A 38 7.49 -7.43 4.34
C HIS A 38 7.29 -6.43 5.50
N LYS A 39 7.74 -6.79 6.69
CA LYS A 39 7.57 -5.96 7.90
C LYS A 39 8.45 -4.71 7.88
N GLY A 40 7.94 -3.60 8.43
CA GLY A 40 8.72 -2.36 8.54
C GLY A 40 8.04 -1.27 9.37
N LYS A 41 8.24 0.00 8.99
CA LYS A 41 7.82 1.17 9.79
C LYS A 41 6.60 1.92 9.25
N HIS A 42 6.24 1.73 7.99
CA HIS A 42 5.18 2.49 7.31
C HIS A 42 3.80 1.88 7.58
N ALA A 43 2.78 2.69 7.91
CA ALA A 43 1.43 2.14 8.07
C ALA A 43 0.87 1.72 6.71
N LEU A 44 0.10 0.63 6.66
CA LEU A 44 -0.50 0.14 5.42
C LEU A 44 -1.90 0.73 5.19
N TYR A 45 -2.13 1.26 4.00
CA TYR A 45 -3.42 1.69 3.48
C TYR A 45 -3.76 0.87 2.24
N LEU A 46 -4.95 0.29 2.22
CA LEU A 46 -5.49 -0.43 1.07
C LEU A 46 -6.61 0.40 0.47
N HIS A 47 -6.49 0.72 -0.81
CA HIS A 47 -7.50 1.40 -1.60
C HIS A 47 -8.21 0.34 -2.45
N LEU A 48 -9.46 0.02 -2.10
CA LEU A 48 -10.29 -0.94 -2.80
C LEU A 48 -11.23 -0.18 -3.73
N ASN A 49 -10.98 -0.24 -5.03
CA ASN A 49 -11.84 0.40 -6.03
C ASN A 49 -12.94 -0.60 -6.42
N LEU A 50 -14.15 -0.43 -5.88
CA LEU A 50 -15.29 -1.34 -6.10
C LEU A 50 -16.02 -1.02 -7.41
N SER A 51 -15.99 0.25 -7.83
CA SER A 51 -16.49 0.73 -9.11
C SER A 51 -15.82 2.07 -9.46
N GLN A 52 -16.25 2.72 -10.56
CA GLN A 52 -15.73 4.04 -10.94
C GLN A 52 -15.97 5.12 -9.87
N ASP A 53 -17.08 5.02 -9.13
CA ASP A 53 -17.49 6.03 -8.14
C ASP A 53 -17.37 5.52 -6.70
N GLU A 54 -17.06 4.24 -6.50
CA GLU A 54 -17.02 3.61 -5.19
C GLU A 54 -15.60 3.16 -4.82
N LYS A 55 -15.05 3.81 -3.79
CA LYS A 55 -13.72 3.52 -3.25
C LYS A 55 -13.78 3.36 -1.74
N ILE A 56 -13.23 2.26 -1.23
CA ILE A 56 -13.06 2.02 0.21
C ILE A 56 -11.58 2.11 0.54
N ILE A 57 -11.24 2.92 1.55
CA ILE A 57 -9.87 3.02 2.06
C ILE A 57 -9.80 2.35 3.43
N ILE A 58 -8.96 1.32 3.54
CA ILE A 58 -8.75 0.59 4.79
C ILE A 58 -7.33 0.86 5.29
N ARG A 59 -7.22 1.49 6.45
CA ARG A 59 -5.97 1.56 7.19
C ARG A 59 -5.79 0.31 8.05
N SER A 60 -4.68 -0.40 7.88
CA SER A 60 -4.33 -1.49 8.77
C SER A 60 -3.95 -0.96 10.15
N LYS A 61 -4.55 -1.55 11.20
CA LYS A 61 -4.26 -1.18 12.60
C LYS A 61 -3.05 -1.91 13.17
N THR A 62 -2.70 -3.06 12.59
CA THR A 62 -1.71 -3.99 13.15
C THR A 62 -0.51 -4.20 12.24
N MET A 63 -0.63 -3.94 10.94
CA MET A 63 0.45 -4.15 9.99
C MET A 63 1.23 -2.85 9.74
N LYS A 64 2.55 -2.97 9.83
CA LYS A 64 3.49 -1.98 9.34
C LYS A 64 4.42 -2.61 8.33
N MET A 65 4.64 -1.90 7.24
CA MET A 65 5.29 -2.41 6.04
C MET A 65 6.67 -1.80 5.87
N GLY A 66 7.60 -2.61 5.38
CA GLY A 66 8.83 -2.12 4.78
C GLY A 66 8.50 -1.56 3.41
N PHE A 67 9.22 -0.53 2.96
CA PHE A 67 9.13 -0.08 1.59
C PHE A 67 10.43 -0.44 0.89
N SER A 68 10.33 -1.33 -0.11
CA SER A 68 11.47 -1.84 -0.87
C SER A 68 11.04 -2.15 -2.29
N ASP A 69 11.99 -2.11 -3.22
CA ASP A 69 11.75 -2.45 -4.62
C ASP A 69 11.22 -3.88 -4.80
N SER A 70 11.62 -4.81 -3.91
CA SER A 70 11.10 -6.18 -3.88
C SER A 70 9.60 -6.19 -3.58
N LEU A 71 9.16 -5.48 -2.54
CA LEU A 71 7.75 -5.40 -2.18
C LEU A 71 6.93 -4.79 -3.32
N ILE A 72 7.40 -3.66 -3.87
CA ILE A 72 6.75 -2.97 -4.97
C ILE A 72 6.58 -3.93 -6.15
N SER A 73 7.67 -4.56 -6.57
CA SER A 73 7.67 -5.48 -7.71
C SER A 73 6.74 -6.68 -7.49
N GLU A 74 6.76 -7.30 -6.30
CA GLU A 74 5.92 -8.45 -6.01
C GLU A 74 4.43 -8.09 -5.95
N VAL A 75 4.07 -6.93 -5.38
CA VAL A 75 2.69 -6.44 -5.37
C VAL A 75 2.25 -6.06 -6.78
N GLU A 76 3.06 -5.33 -7.53
CA GLU A 76 2.72 -4.90 -8.89
C GLU A 76 2.58 -6.07 -9.87
N ASN A 77 3.38 -7.13 -9.70
CA ASN A 77 3.23 -8.37 -10.45
C ASN A 77 1.92 -9.11 -10.12
N LEU A 78 1.34 -8.88 -8.94
CA LEU A 78 0.11 -9.52 -8.49
C LEU A 78 -1.15 -8.76 -8.91
N ILE A 79 -1.17 -7.44 -8.72
CA ILE A 79 -2.37 -6.60 -8.87
C ILE A 79 -2.22 -5.45 -9.88
N GLY A 80 -1.09 -5.39 -10.58
CA GLY A 80 -0.82 -4.43 -11.65
C GLY A 80 0.18 -3.33 -11.26
N THR A 81 0.84 -2.78 -12.29
CA THR A 81 1.84 -1.71 -12.17
C THR A 81 1.27 -0.41 -11.61
N HIS A 82 2.11 0.37 -10.94
CA HIS A 82 1.76 1.65 -10.30
C HIS A 82 0.69 1.50 -9.21
N SER A 83 0.58 0.31 -8.61
CA SER A 83 -0.36 0.04 -7.52
C SER A 83 0.21 0.40 -6.15
N VAL A 84 1.50 0.71 -6.03
CA VAL A 84 2.16 0.97 -4.74
C VAL A 84 2.82 2.34 -4.72
N TRP A 85 2.57 3.12 -3.67
CA TRP A 85 3.28 4.39 -3.45
C TRP A 85 3.45 4.69 -1.96
N LEU A 86 4.40 5.57 -1.67
CA LEU A 86 4.53 6.22 -0.37
C LEU A 86 3.81 7.56 -0.41
N GLY A 87 2.91 7.79 0.55
CA GLY A 87 2.06 8.97 0.61
C GLY A 87 1.89 9.51 2.02
N GLU A 88 1.42 10.74 2.10
CA GLU A 88 0.69 11.21 3.28
C GLU A 88 -0.76 10.67 3.19
N GLU A 89 -1.54 10.82 4.26
CA GLU A 89 -2.90 10.24 4.43
C GLU A 89 -3.77 10.18 3.17
#